data_AF-S0AYS1-F1
#
_entry.id   AF-S0AYS1-F1
#
_cell.length_a   1.000
_cell.length_b   1.000
_cell.length_c   1.000
_cell.angle_alpha   90.00
_cell.angle_beta   90.00
_cell.angle_gamma   90.00
#
_symmetry.space_group_name_H-M   'P 1'
#
loop_
_entity.id
_entity.type
_entity.pdbx_description
1 polymer ?
#
loop_
_entity_poly.entity_id
_entity_poly.type
_entity_poly.pdbx_seq_one_letter_code
_entity_poly.pdbx_strand_id
1 'polypeptide(L)'
;MSLTDAEKTKLQQISSKKYKEQAIWFLNAYWAENGEAVAEKVWDVCNKFAEFDQENKAEGCSLDEMNIHRILEFYQSQQTIQQFRESLRSQQFEVKKLYALGVYLSWNYKLTLKKFVNAPQGAQSAEMAKAQEMVDQVGKLLEEANAKATEATKKDKELETALNALKKEETDFNNKTEELKQRIEKETGVVKKNRAQAELAQHLESDPLPLRKAKITCEAAKKKSEKVRKEAEDAAEEMRKKMEEAEAYLNEQKAAASAGMGLMWWMQRELTEKKKYMPTRKGGVAKK
;
A
#
# COMPACT_ATOMS: atom_id res chain seq x y z
N MET A 1 37.26 20.62 -9.32
CA MET A 1 37.65 19.92 -10.57
C MET A 1 36.43 19.84 -11.45
N SER A 2 36.52 20.31 -12.69
CA SER A 2 35.43 20.20 -13.67
C SER A 2 35.21 18.73 -14.07
N LEU A 3 33.97 18.40 -14.46
CA LEU A 3 33.61 17.08 -15.00
C LEU A 3 34.19 16.93 -16.41
N THR A 4 34.68 15.74 -16.74
CA THR A 4 35.01 15.37 -18.12
C THR A 4 33.74 15.24 -18.96
N ASP A 5 33.85 15.32 -20.30
CA ASP A 5 32.66 15.22 -21.16
C ASP A 5 31.95 13.86 -21.03
N ALA A 6 32.71 12.77 -20.80
CA ALA A 6 32.15 11.47 -20.49
C ALA A 6 31.34 11.47 -19.17
N GLU A 7 31.83 12.15 -18.13
CA GLU A 7 31.12 12.28 -16.85
C GLU A 7 29.87 13.16 -16.98
N LYS A 8 29.90 14.21 -17.83
CA LYS A 8 28.72 15.03 -18.13
C LYS A 8 27.63 14.22 -18.84
N THR A 9 27.98 13.41 -19.83
CA THR A 9 27.03 12.51 -20.51
C THR A 9 26.43 11.51 -19.53
N LYS A 10 27.26 10.91 -18.66
CA LYS A 10 26.77 9.96 -17.65
C LYS A 10 25.86 10.64 -16.62
N LEU A 11 26.15 11.88 -16.23
CA LEU A 11 25.28 12.66 -15.35
C LEU A 11 23.91 12.95 -16.00
N GLN A 12 23.88 13.30 -17.28
CA GLN A 12 22.64 13.48 -18.04
C GLN A 12 21.83 12.18 -18.07
N GLN A 13 22.47 11.05 -18.36
CA GLN A 13 21.82 9.73 -18.34
C GLN A 13 21.23 9.42 -16.97
N ILE A 14 21.98 9.65 -15.87
CA ILE A 14 21.48 9.43 -14.51
C ILE A 14 20.27 10.31 -14.24
N SER A 15 20.33 11.57 -14.66
CA SER A 15 19.26 12.55 -14.43
C SER A 15 18.01 12.30 -15.28
N SER A 16 18.09 11.50 -16.34
CA SER A 16 16.94 11.04 -17.11
C SER A 16 16.29 9.78 -16.54
N LYS A 17 16.88 9.15 -15.51
CA LYS A 17 16.27 8.01 -14.81
C LYS A 17 15.11 8.48 -13.93
N LYS A 18 14.29 7.53 -13.47
CA LYS A 18 13.21 7.81 -12.51
C LYS A 18 13.77 8.34 -11.19
N TYR A 19 12.97 9.10 -10.43
CA TYR A 19 13.35 9.61 -9.11
C TYR A 19 13.89 8.50 -8.18
N LYS A 20 13.22 7.34 -8.11
CA LYS A 20 13.68 6.18 -7.33
C LYS A 20 15.12 5.77 -7.68
N GLU A 21 15.42 5.62 -8.97
CA GLU A 21 16.75 5.21 -9.42
C GLU A 21 17.81 6.27 -9.13
N GLN A 22 17.47 7.55 -9.26
CA GLN A 22 18.37 8.64 -8.90
C GLN A 22 18.66 8.70 -7.39
N ALA A 23 17.65 8.46 -6.56
CA ALA A 23 17.78 8.42 -5.11
C ALA A 23 18.69 7.26 -4.67
N ILE A 24 18.47 6.06 -5.22
CA ILE A 24 19.32 4.89 -4.98
C ILE A 24 20.76 5.19 -5.43
N TRP A 25 20.93 5.81 -6.60
CA TRP A 25 22.25 6.17 -7.11
C TRP A 25 23.00 7.10 -6.16
N PHE A 26 22.29 8.10 -5.63
CA PHE A 26 22.84 9.01 -4.63
C PHE A 26 23.19 8.29 -3.33
N LEU A 27 22.30 7.44 -2.80
CA LEU A 27 22.54 6.70 -1.57
C LEU A 27 23.76 5.79 -1.69
N ASN A 28 23.92 5.09 -2.81
CA ASN A 28 25.11 4.28 -3.06
C ASN A 28 26.39 5.13 -3.11
N ALA A 29 26.32 6.34 -3.67
CA ALA A 29 27.46 7.25 -3.75
C ALA A 29 27.85 7.86 -2.39
N TYR A 30 26.86 8.15 -1.55
CA TYR A 30 27.03 8.83 -0.27
C TYR A 30 27.12 7.87 0.93
N TRP A 31 26.98 6.55 0.69
CA TRP A 31 26.85 5.55 1.73
C TRP A 31 27.99 5.59 2.76
N ALA A 32 29.23 5.63 2.27
CA ALA A 32 30.43 5.63 3.10
C ALA A 32 30.63 6.92 3.93
N GLU A 33 30.02 8.03 3.53
CA GLU A 33 30.15 9.31 4.25
C GLU A 33 29.13 9.39 5.39
N ASN A 34 27.83 9.22 5.08
CA ASN A 34 26.76 9.18 6.08
C ASN A 34 25.41 8.69 5.49
N GLY A 35 25.43 7.73 4.56
CA GLY A 35 24.22 7.39 3.81
C GLY A 35 23.11 6.79 4.65
N GLU A 36 23.42 5.97 5.66
CA GLU A 36 22.40 5.31 6.50
C GLU A 36 21.55 6.33 7.29
N ALA A 37 22.17 7.36 7.89
CA ALA A 37 21.44 8.40 8.63
C ALA A 37 20.62 9.33 7.72
N VAL A 38 20.99 9.41 6.45
CA VAL A 38 20.38 10.29 5.44
C VAL A 38 19.32 9.57 4.61
N ALA A 39 19.31 8.24 4.62
CA ALA A 39 18.46 7.43 3.75
C ALA A 39 16.96 7.69 3.92
N GLU A 40 16.47 7.83 5.15
CA GLU A 40 15.06 8.17 5.39
C GLU A 40 14.71 9.57 4.84
N LYS A 41 15.60 10.54 5.00
CA LYS A 41 15.39 11.88 4.43
C LYS A 41 15.39 11.85 2.90
N VAL A 42 16.25 11.03 2.29
CA VAL A 42 16.30 10.86 0.83
C VAL A 42 15.03 10.20 0.31
N TRP A 43 14.49 9.22 1.04
CA TRP A 43 13.19 8.62 0.76
C TRP A 43 12.06 9.66 0.80
N ASP A 44 12.01 10.47 1.85
CA ASP A 44 11.00 11.54 1.98
C ASP A 44 11.12 12.58 0.87
N VAL A 45 12.34 13.02 0.54
CA VAL A 45 12.58 13.94 -0.57
C VAL A 45 12.16 13.31 -1.89
N CYS A 46 12.46 12.04 -2.14
CA CYS A 46 12.04 11.34 -3.36
C CYS A 46 10.51 11.32 -3.49
N ASN A 47 9.79 11.01 -2.40
CA ASN A 47 8.33 11.03 -2.40
C ASN A 47 7.78 12.44 -2.62
N LYS A 48 8.42 13.47 -2.06
CA LYS A 48 8.05 14.86 -2.35
C LYS A 48 8.29 15.24 -3.80
N PHE A 49 9.40 14.84 -4.41
CA PHE A 49 9.63 15.06 -5.83
C PHE A 49 8.50 14.44 -6.68
N ALA A 50 8.12 13.19 -6.36
CA ALA A 50 7.00 12.52 -7.03
C ALA A 50 5.63 13.19 -6.77
N GLU A 51 5.43 13.83 -5.62
CA GLU A 51 4.19 14.56 -5.28
C GLU A 51 4.08 15.89 -6.04
N PHE A 52 5.19 16.61 -6.18
CA PHE A 52 5.22 17.90 -6.89
C PHE A 52 5.23 17.76 -8.43
N ASP A 53 5.65 16.60 -8.94
CA ASP A 53 5.56 16.26 -10.37
C ASP A 53 4.12 15.87 -10.74
N GLN A 54 3.31 16.87 -11.09
CA GLN A 54 1.89 16.66 -11.40
C GLN A 54 1.65 15.85 -12.69
N GLU A 55 2.62 15.85 -13.60
CA GLU A 55 2.53 15.15 -14.89
C GLU A 55 2.95 13.69 -14.78
N ASN A 56 4.18 13.44 -14.33
CA ASN A 56 4.80 12.11 -14.36
C ASN A 56 4.83 11.42 -12.99
N LYS A 57 4.55 12.14 -11.90
CA LYS A 57 4.53 11.61 -10.53
C LYS A 57 5.80 10.81 -10.20
N ALA A 58 5.65 9.57 -9.73
CA ALA A 58 6.77 8.68 -9.38
C ALA A 58 7.64 8.26 -10.58
N GLU A 59 7.11 8.40 -11.80
CA GLU A 59 7.78 8.06 -13.05
C GLU A 59 8.55 9.25 -13.65
N GLY A 60 8.52 10.40 -13.00
CA GLY A 60 9.26 11.59 -13.39
C GLY A 60 10.77 11.47 -13.18
N CYS A 61 11.50 12.39 -13.81
CA CYS A 61 12.97 12.44 -13.79
C CYS A 61 13.54 13.79 -13.31
N SER A 62 12.81 14.88 -13.45
CA SER A 62 13.23 16.21 -13.02
C SER A 62 12.04 17.13 -12.81
N LEU A 63 12.17 18.06 -11.86
CA LEU A 63 11.17 19.11 -11.64
C LEU A 63 11.47 20.37 -12.45
N ASP A 64 10.58 21.34 -12.39
CA ASP A 64 10.83 22.71 -12.84
C ASP A 64 11.36 23.58 -11.70
N GLU A 65 11.81 24.80 -12.02
CA GLU A 65 12.38 25.73 -11.04
C GLU A 65 11.38 26.11 -9.94
N MET A 66 10.09 26.22 -10.30
CA MET A 66 9.03 26.57 -9.37
C MET A 66 8.78 25.46 -8.34
N ASN A 67 8.75 24.20 -8.75
CA ASN A 67 8.57 23.10 -7.81
C ASN A 67 9.82 22.86 -6.95
N ILE A 68 11.02 23.10 -7.46
CA ILE A 68 12.24 23.08 -6.62
C ILE A 68 12.20 24.17 -5.55
N HIS A 69 11.65 25.35 -5.86
CA HIS A 69 11.47 26.42 -4.86
C HIS A 69 10.61 25.95 -3.69
N ARG A 70 9.48 25.34 -4.02
CA ARG A 70 8.54 24.79 -3.04
C ARG A 70 9.18 23.72 -2.16
N ILE A 71 10.04 22.89 -2.73
CA ILE A 71 10.77 21.86 -1.97
C ILE A 71 11.78 22.50 -1.00
N LEU A 72 12.54 23.51 -1.45
CA LEU A 72 13.50 24.21 -0.59
C LEU A 72 12.82 24.90 0.60
N GLU A 73 11.67 25.55 0.36
CA GLU A 73 10.84 26.15 1.40
C GLU A 73 10.30 25.10 2.38
N PHE A 74 9.78 23.98 1.85
CA PHE A 74 9.20 22.91 2.67
C PHE A 74 10.21 22.33 3.65
N TYR A 75 11.45 22.09 3.19
CA TYR A 75 12.52 21.56 4.03
C TYR A 75 13.26 22.64 4.83
N GLN A 76 12.78 23.90 4.82
CA GLN A 76 13.40 25.05 5.48
C GLN A 76 14.91 25.14 5.23
N SER A 77 15.33 24.81 4.01
CA SER A 77 16.75 24.86 3.68
C SER A 77 17.21 26.32 3.76
N GLN A 78 18.35 26.55 4.43
CA GLN A 78 19.01 27.86 4.44
C GLN A 78 19.55 28.26 3.05
N GLN A 79 19.49 27.35 2.08
CA GLN A 79 20.03 27.55 0.74
C GLN A 79 18.95 27.99 -0.25
N THR A 80 19.28 28.97 -1.09
CA THR A 80 18.35 29.54 -2.08
C THR A 80 18.53 28.94 -3.47
N ILE A 81 17.53 29.06 -4.36
CA ILE A 81 17.66 28.68 -5.78
C ILE A 81 18.82 29.41 -6.46
N GLN A 82 19.13 30.65 -6.05
CA GLN A 82 20.27 31.39 -6.59
C GLN A 82 21.58 30.66 -6.28
N GLN A 83 21.77 30.23 -5.04
CA GLN A 83 22.94 29.43 -4.63
C GLN A 83 22.98 28.06 -5.32
N PHE A 84 21.83 27.42 -5.54
CA PHE A 84 21.76 26.17 -6.31
C PHE A 84 22.23 26.38 -7.76
N ARG A 85 21.72 27.42 -8.45
CA ARG A 85 22.11 27.76 -9.83
C ARG A 85 23.57 28.18 -9.95
N GLU A 86 24.09 28.92 -8.97
CA GLU A 86 25.51 29.30 -8.91
C GLU A 86 26.41 28.08 -8.72
N SER A 87 26.00 27.14 -7.85
CA SER A 87 26.72 25.88 -7.67
C SER A 87 26.78 25.07 -8.97
N LEU A 88 25.71 25.04 -9.77
CA LEU A 88 25.71 24.36 -11.07
C LEU A 88 26.59 25.08 -12.11
N ARG A 89 26.53 26.42 -12.16
CA ARG A 89 27.37 27.23 -13.06
C ARG A 89 28.86 27.12 -12.75
N SER A 90 29.23 27.12 -11.47
CA SER A 90 30.64 26.98 -11.03
C SER A 90 31.27 25.64 -11.44
N GLN A 91 30.45 24.61 -11.68
CA GLN A 91 30.89 23.30 -12.17
C GLN A 91 30.83 23.19 -13.71
N GLN A 92 30.68 24.32 -14.41
CA GLN A 92 30.60 24.44 -15.88
C GLN A 92 29.48 23.58 -16.49
N PHE A 93 28.31 23.58 -15.84
CA PHE A 93 27.15 22.83 -16.31
C PHE A 93 26.04 23.77 -16.84
N GLU A 94 25.48 23.49 -18.02
CA GLU A 94 24.37 24.27 -18.58
C GLU A 94 23.03 23.93 -17.89
N VAL A 95 22.39 24.98 -17.36
CA VAL A 95 21.21 24.94 -16.48
C VAL A 95 19.92 24.48 -17.18
N LYS A 96 19.94 24.28 -18.51
CA LYS A 96 18.73 23.87 -19.25
C LYS A 96 18.35 22.43 -18.86
N LYS A 97 17.46 22.31 -17.88
CA LYS A 97 16.63 21.12 -17.53
C LYS A 97 17.19 20.11 -16.51
N LEU A 98 17.97 20.53 -15.50
CA LEU A 98 18.55 19.58 -14.52
C LEU A 98 18.25 19.91 -13.07
N TYR A 99 16.95 20.04 -12.78
CA TYR A 99 16.37 19.90 -11.44
C TYR A 99 16.07 18.43 -11.14
N ALA A 100 17.00 17.55 -11.52
CA ALA A 100 16.91 16.13 -11.25
C ALA A 100 17.20 15.87 -9.77
N LEU A 101 16.51 14.89 -9.18
CA LEU A 101 16.62 14.57 -7.76
C LEU A 101 18.07 14.26 -7.36
N GLY A 102 18.81 13.48 -8.15
CA GLY A 102 20.20 13.12 -7.85
C GLY A 102 21.14 14.32 -7.79
N VAL A 103 20.91 15.34 -8.63
CA VAL A 103 21.69 16.59 -8.65
C VAL A 103 21.36 17.45 -7.44
N TYR A 104 20.06 17.57 -7.11
CA TYR A 104 19.59 18.27 -5.91
C TYR A 104 20.19 17.67 -4.63
N LEU A 105 20.14 16.34 -4.49
CA LEU A 105 20.69 15.64 -3.33
C LEU A 105 22.22 15.80 -3.24
N SER A 106 22.92 15.69 -4.37
CA SER A 106 24.37 15.89 -4.41
C SER A 106 24.76 17.28 -3.92
N TRP A 107 24.00 18.32 -4.30
CA TRP A 107 24.23 19.67 -3.82
C TRP A 107 23.88 19.84 -2.33
N ASN A 108 22.70 19.38 -1.90
CA ASN A 108 22.23 19.54 -0.52
C ASN A 108 23.18 18.88 0.51
N TYR A 109 23.74 17.73 0.15
CA TYR A 109 24.70 17.00 0.99
C TYR A 109 26.17 17.28 0.67
N LYS A 110 26.44 18.27 -0.20
CA LYS A 110 27.79 18.70 -0.60
C LYS A 110 28.65 17.56 -1.20
N LEU A 111 28.02 16.57 -1.81
CA LEU A 111 28.68 15.51 -2.54
C LEU A 111 29.15 16.04 -3.90
N THR A 112 30.43 15.85 -4.22
CA THR A 112 30.97 16.25 -5.53
C THR A 112 30.32 15.43 -6.65
N LEU A 113 29.83 16.08 -7.70
CA LEU A 113 29.19 15.40 -8.84
C LEU A 113 30.09 14.32 -9.46
N LYS A 114 31.40 14.52 -9.44
CA LYS A 114 32.38 13.52 -9.89
C LYS A 114 32.31 12.22 -9.07
N LYS A 115 32.15 12.31 -7.74
CA LYS A 115 31.96 11.14 -6.87
C LYS A 115 30.61 10.49 -7.14
N PHE A 116 29.54 11.30 -7.26
CA PHE A 116 28.19 10.83 -7.57
C PHE A 116 28.13 10.01 -8.87
N VAL A 117 28.68 10.53 -9.96
CA VAL A 117 28.64 9.88 -11.28
C VAL A 117 29.48 8.59 -11.33
N ASN A 118 30.57 8.51 -10.58
CA ASN A 118 31.50 7.38 -10.60
C ASN A 118 31.25 6.36 -9.48
N ALA A 119 30.19 6.54 -8.68
CA ALA A 119 29.90 5.66 -7.57
C ALA A 119 29.57 4.21 -7.99
N PRO A 120 30.11 3.19 -7.30
CA PRO A 120 29.78 1.80 -7.54
C PRO A 120 28.34 1.52 -7.12
N GLN A 121 27.51 1.07 -8.06
CA GLN A 121 26.08 0.92 -7.82
C GLN A 121 25.68 -0.43 -7.20
N GLY A 122 26.56 -1.44 -7.21
CA GLY A 122 26.29 -2.79 -6.68
C GLY A 122 25.17 -3.58 -7.38
N ALA A 123 24.29 -2.90 -8.14
CA ALA A 123 23.11 -3.42 -8.81
C ALA A 123 23.38 -4.43 -9.94
N GLN A 124 24.64 -4.66 -10.31
CA GLN A 124 25.02 -5.64 -11.34
C GLN A 124 25.33 -7.03 -10.77
N SER A 125 25.25 -7.22 -9.45
CA SER A 125 25.43 -8.53 -8.83
C SER A 125 24.15 -9.37 -8.95
N ALA A 126 24.30 -10.67 -9.19
CA ALA A 126 23.18 -11.60 -9.39
C ALA A 126 22.30 -11.66 -8.13
N GLU A 127 22.91 -11.47 -6.97
CA GLU A 127 22.29 -11.47 -5.66
C GLU A 127 21.32 -10.31 -5.48
N MET A 128 21.69 -9.12 -5.96
CA MET A 128 20.87 -7.89 -5.90
C MET A 128 19.70 -7.96 -6.90
N ALA A 129 19.91 -8.58 -8.06
CA ALA A 129 18.84 -8.83 -9.02
C ALA A 129 17.78 -9.78 -8.42
N LYS A 130 18.23 -10.86 -7.76
CA LYS A 130 17.34 -11.78 -7.05
C LYS A 130 16.61 -11.10 -5.89
N ALA A 131 17.28 -10.25 -5.13
CA ALA A 131 16.65 -9.45 -4.07
C ALA A 131 15.51 -8.58 -4.63
N GLN A 132 15.77 -7.85 -5.72
CA GLN A 132 14.76 -7.01 -6.36
C GLN A 132 13.58 -7.85 -6.87
N GLU A 133 13.84 -9.00 -7.48
CA GLU A 133 12.80 -9.91 -7.94
C GLU A 133 11.90 -10.38 -6.79
N MET A 134 12.48 -10.75 -5.64
CA MET A 134 11.68 -11.15 -4.47
C MET A 134 10.84 -9.99 -3.93
N VAL A 135 11.37 -8.76 -3.90
CA VAL A 135 10.59 -7.57 -3.51
C VAL A 135 9.45 -7.30 -4.50
N ASP A 136 9.68 -7.51 -5.79
CA ASP A 136 8.66 -7.33 -6.83
C ASP A 136 7.58 -8.42 -6.73
N GLN A 137 7.95 -9.68 -6.46
CA GLN A 137 7.02 -10.77 -6.19
C GLN A 137 6.16 -10.47 -4.95
N VAL A 138 6.75 -9.97 -3.86
CA VAL A 138 6.00 -9.52 -2.68
C VAL A 138 5.04 -8.39 -3.04
N GLY A 139 5.43 -7.48 -3.95
CA GLY A 139 4.55 -6.44 -4.46
C GLY A 139 3.30 -6.99 -5.15
N LYS A 140 3.48 -7.95 -6.06
CA LYS A 140 2.36 -8.61 -6.77
C LYS A 140 1.44 -9.36 -5.81
N LEU A 141 2.02 -10.15 -4.89
CA LEU A 141 1.24 -10.89 -3.89
C LEU A 141 0.48 -9.96 -2.93
N LEU A 142 1.04 -8.79 -2.60
CA LEU A 142 0.34 -7.78 -1.80
C LEU A 142 -0.90 -7.24 -2.52
N GLU A 143 -0.79 -6.93 -3.81
CA GLU A 143 -1.93 -6.48 -4.62
C GLU A 143 -3.02 -7.55 -4.70
N GLU A 144 -2.64 -8.80 -4.96
CA GLU A 144 -3.57 -9.94 -4.99
C GLU A 144 -4.25 -10.18 -3.63
N ALA A 145 -3.47 -10.18 -2.55
CA ALA A 145 -3.99 -10.36 -1.19
C ALA A 145 -4.94 -9.22 -0.81
N ASN A 146 -4.63 -7.98 -1.19
CA ASN A 146 -5.51 -6.84 -0.97
C ASN A 146 -6.79 -6.94 -1.82
N ALA A 147 -6.71 -7.35 -3.08
CA ALA A 147 -7.88 -7.57 -3.93
C ALA A 147 -8.82 -8.60 -3.29
N LYS A 148 -8.29 -9.76 -2.89
CA LYS A 148 -9.06 -10.82 -2.20
C LYS A 148 -9.64 -10.36 -0.87
N ALA A 149 -8.88 -9.58 -0.08
CA ALA A 149 -9.38 -9.01 1.16
C ALA A 149 -10.54 -8.02 0.93
N THR A 150 -10.45 -7.17 -0.11
CA THR A 150 -11.57 -6.27 -0.45
C THR A 150 -12.81 -7.05 -0.90
N GLU A 151 -12.63 -8.16 -1.63
CA GLU A 151 -13.74 -9.03 -2.01
C GLU A 151 -14.39 -9.69 -0.79
N ALA A 152 -13.58 -10.20 0.16
CA ALA A 152 -14.07 -10.76 1.41
C ALA A 152 -14.94 -9.74 2.17
N THR A 153 -14.50 -8.48 2.29
CA THR A 153 -15.31 -7.44 2.96
C THR A 153 -16.64 -7.15 2.25
N LYS A 154 -16.68 -7.23 0.92
CA LYS A 154 -17.93 -7.08 0.16
C LYS A 154 -18.89 -8.24 0.46
N LYS A 155 -18.36 -9.47 0.52
CA LYS A 155 -19.17 -10.66 0.85
C LYS A 155 -19.62 -10.69 2.31
N ASP A 156 -18.83 -10.17 3.24
CA ASP A 156 -19.24 -10.02 4.63
C ASP A 156 -20.38 -9.00 4.78
N LYS A 157 -20.37 -7.90 4.01
CA LYS A 157 -21.51 -6.97 3.94
C LYS A 157 -22.76 -7.60 3.33
N GLU A 158 -22.61 -8.41 2.29
CA GLU A 158 -23.72 -9.20 1.71
C GLU A 158 -24.31 -10.19 2.75
N LEU A 159 -23.45 -10.83 3.55
CA LEU A 159 -23.89 -11.70 4.64
C LEU A 159 -24.59 -10.91 5.75
N GLU A 160 -24.09 -9.74 6.12
CA GLU A 160 -24.72 -8.88 7.13
C GLU A 160 -26.12 -8.41 6.71
N THR A 161 -26.29 -8.01 5.45
CA THR A 161 -27.61 -7.65 4.92
C THR A 161 -28.57 -8.85 4.90
N ALA A 162 -28.09 -10.04 4.53
CA ALA A 162 -28.88 -11.27 4.58
C ALA A 162 -29.25 -11.68 6.02
N LEU A 163 -28.35 -11.52 6.98
CA LEU A 163 -28.60 -11.76 8.41
C LEU A 163 -29.63 -10.79 8.98
N ASN A 164 -29.56 -9.51 8.62
CA ASN A 164 -30.53 -8.51 9.07
C ASN A 164 -31.92 -8.75 8.47
N ALA A 165 -31.99 -9.17 7.19
CA ALA A 165 -33.24 -9.59 6.57
C ALA A 165 -33.83 -10.82 7.27
N LEU A 166 -33.01 -11.83 7.56
CA LEU A 166 -33.44 -13.02 8.30
C LEU A 166 -33.98 -12.67 9.69
N LYS A 167 -33.24 -11.85 10.45
CA LYS A 167 -33.68 -11.38 11.78
C LYS A 167 -35.00 -10.64 11.71
N LYS A 168 -35.21 -9.80 10.69
CA LYS A 168 -36.48 -9.08 10.50
C LYS A 168 -37.64 -10.06 10.28
N GLU A 169 -37.47 -11.03 9.40
CA GLU A 169 -38.49 -12.05 9.14
C GLU A 169 -38.76 -12.92 10.38
N GLU A 170 -37.72 -13.24 11.17
CA GLU A 170 -37.86 -13.94 12.46
C GLU A 170 -38.63 -13.09 13.49
N THR A 171 -38.34 -11.79 13.58
CA THR A 171 -39.09 -10.89 14.47
C THR A 171 -40.54 -10.73 14.03
N ASP A 172 -40.81 -10.62 12.72
CA ASP A 172 -42.17 -10.47 12.21
C ASP A 172 -43.00 -11.75 12.44
N PHE A 173 -42.37 -12.92 12.30
CA PHE A 173 -43.01 -14.20 12.63
C PHE A 173 -43.28 -14.35 14.14
N ASN A 174 -42.32 -13.98 14.98
CA ASN A 174 -42.46 -14.05 16.44
C ASN A 174 -43.49 -13.04 16.97
N ASN A 175 -43.51 -11.82 16.45
CA ASN A 175 -44.48 -10.78 16.82
C ASN A 175 -45.91 -11.23 16.49
N LYS A 176 -46.15 -11.77 15.29
CA LYS A 176 -47.47 -12.33 14.94
C LYS A 176 -47.89 -13.48 15.85
N THR A 177 -46.92 -14.32 16.24
CA THR A 177 -47.16 -15.42 17.17
C THR A 177 -47.55 -14.92 18.57
N GLU A 178 -46.83 -13.91 19.08
CA GLU A 178 -47.14 -13.24 20.35
C GLU A 178 -48.49 -12.53 20.33
N GLU A 179 -48.80 -11.77 19.27
CA GLU A 179 -50.08 -11.09 19.10
C GLU A 179 -51.27 -12.08 19.14
N LEU A 180 -51.15 -13.20 18.43
CA LEU A 180 -52.16 -14.26 18.43
C LEU A 180 -52.31 -14.92 19.81
N LYS A 181 -51.21 -15.17 20.53
CA LYS A 181 -51.26 -15.67 21.92
C LYS A 181 -51.94 -14.69 22.87
N GLN A 182 -51.59 -13.42 22.83
CA GLN A 182 -52.20 -12.39 23.67
C GLN A 182 -53.69 -12.22 23.35
N ARG A 183 -54.09 -12.37 22.09
CA ARG A 183 -55.49 -12.34 21.67
C ARG A 183 -56.29 -13.52 22.24
N ILE A 184 -55.69 -14.72 22.30
CA ILE A 184 -56.30 -15.90 22.92
C ILE A 184 -56.53 -15.69 24.43
N GLU A 185 -55.60 -15.00 25.11
CA GLU A 185 -55.65 -14.77 26.56
C GLU A 185 -56.67 -13.69 26.96
N LYS A 186 -56.83 -12.63 26.15
CA LYS A 186 -57.72 -11.50 26.43
C LYS A 186 -59.20 -11.75 26.07
N GLU A 187 -59.50 -12.74 25.23
CA GLU A 187 -60.84 -12.93 24.67
C GLU A 187 -61.73 -13.84 25.55
N THR A 188 -62.89 -13.34 25.96
CA THR A 188 -63.83 -14.05 26.86
C THR A 188 -64.86 -14.93 26.14
N GLY A 189 -65.06 -14.74 24.83
CA GLY A 189 -66.03 -15.51 24.02
C GLY A 189 -65.44 -16.80 23.45
N VAL A 190 -66.06 -17.95 23.76
CA VAL A 190 -65.61 -19.31 23.34
C VAL A 190 -65.37 -19.42 21.83
N VAL A 191 -66.28 -18.91 21.00
CA VAL A 191 -66.16 -18.98 19.53
C VAL A 191 -64.99 -18.14 19.02
N LYS A 192 -64.77 -16.95 19.58
CA LYS A 192 -63.66 -16.07 19.19
C LYS A 192 -62.30 -16.61 19.64
N LYS A 193 -62.25 -17.24 20.83
CA LYS A 193 -61.07 -17.93 21.34
C LYS A 193 -60.68 -19.13 20.46
N ASN A 194 -61.66 -19.95 20.08
CA ASN A 194 -61.43 -21.09 19.18
C ASN A 194 -60.97 -20.63 17.78
N ARG A 195 -61.50 -19.49 17.29
CA ARG A 195 -61.04 -18.89 16.03
C ARG A 195 -59.59 -18.39 16.11
N ALA A 196 -59.20 -17.71 17.19
CA ALA A 196 -57.83 -17.28 17.40
C ALA A 196 -56.85 -18.45 17.59
N GLN A 197 -57.30 -19.55 18.23
CA GLN A 197 -56.53 -20.79 18.32
C GLN A 197 -56.34 -21.47 16.95
N ALA A 198 -57.37 -21.47 16.10
CA ALA A 198 -57.27 -21.97 14.73
C ALA A 198 -56.34 -21.09 13.86
N GLU A 199 -56.40 -19.77 14.01
CA GLU A 199 -55.50 -18.81 13.33
C GLU A 199 -54.04 -18.97 13.80
N LEU A 200 -53.80 -19.22 15.09
CA LEU A 200 -52.46 -19.52 15.62
C LEU A 200 -51.93 -20.86 15.10
N ALA A 201 -52.76 -21.91 15.09
CA ALA A 201 -52.39 -23.20 14.51
C ALA A 201 -52.05 -23.05 13.02
N GLN A 202 -52.87 -22.30 12.28
CA GLN A 202 -52.62 -22.00 10.86
C GLN A 202 -51.34 -21.18 10.65
N HIS A 203 -51.02 -20.20 11.50
CA HIS A 203 -49.78 -19.41 11.42
C HIS A 203 -48.53 -20.23 11.76
N LEU A 204 -48.64 -21.20 12.68
CA LEU A 204 -47.55 -22.12 13.03
C LEU A 204 -47.36 -23.24 11.98
N GLU A 205 -48.45 -23.67 11.34
CA GLU A 205 -48.47 -24.75 10.35
C GLU A 205 -48.18 -24.24 8.93
N SER A 206 -48.45 -22.96 8.66
CA SER A 206 -48.02 -22.32 7.41
C SER A 206 -46.50 -22.14 7.39
N ASP A 207 -45.81 -22.93 6.57
CA ASP A 207 -44.38 -22.73 6.27
C ASP A 207 -44.20 -21.30 5.75
N PRO A 208 -43.59 -20.38 6.52
CA PRO A 208 -43.46 -19.00 6.10
C PRO A 208 -42.41 -18.97 4.99
N LEU A 209 -42.87 -19.11 3.75
CA LEU A 209 -42.11 -18.98 2.52
C LEU A 209 -41.11 -17.80 2.57
N PRO A 210 -41.45 -16.60 3.11
CA PRO A 210 -40.49 -15.51 3.30
C PRO A 210 -39.32 -15.87 4.24
N LEU A 211 -39.60 -16.47 5.39
CA LEU A 211 -38.58 -16.89 6.36
C LEU A 211 -37.67 -17.98 5.78
N ARG A 212 -38.25 -18.97 5.09
CA ARG A 212 -37.47 -20.03 4.43
C ARG A 212 -36.56 -19.48 3.33
N LYS A 213 -37.07 -18.55 2.52
CA LYS A 213 -36.27 -17.83 1.51
C LYS A 213 -35.14 -17.03 2.15
N ALA A 214 -35.41 -16.34 3.27
CA ALA A 214 -34.40 -15.57 3.99
C ALA A 214 -33.31 -16.47 4.59
N LYS A 215 -33.68 -17.64 5.16
CA LYS A 215 -32.72 -18.65 5.66
C LYS A 215 -31.83 -19.18 4.54
N ILE A 216 -32.42 -19.60 3.41
CA ILE A 216 -31.64 -20.10 2.26
C ILE A 216 -30.70 -19.02 1.72
N THR A 217 -31.18 -17.77 1.62
CA THR A 217 -30.36 -16.64 1.15
C THR A 217 -29.21 -16.37 2.12
N CYS A 218 -29.46 -16.41 3.42
CA CYS A 218 -28.44 -16.25 4.46
C CYS A 218 -27.41 -17.38 4.43
N GLU A 219 -27.83 -18.64 4.30
CA GLU A 219 -26.92 -19.79 4.18
C GLU A 219 -26.05 -19.71 2.92
N ALA A 220 -26.64 -19.31 1.80
CA ALA A 220 -25.90 -19.12 0.55
C ALA A 220 -24.88 -17.97 0.68
N ALA A 221 -25.28 -16.86 1.31
CA ALA A 221 -24.37 -15.73 1.59
C ALA A 221 -23.24 -16.16 2.54
N LYS A 222 -23.54 -16.95 3.56
CA LYS A 222 -22.56 -17.46 4.53
C LYS A 222 -21.51 -18.35 3.85
N LYS A 223 -21.95 -19.33 3.04
CA LYS A 223 -21.02 -20.20 2.30
C LYS A 223 -20.11 -19.42 1.36
N LYS A 224 -20.63 -18.39 0.68
CA LYS A 224 -19.84 -17.52 -0.21
C LYS A 224 -18.83 -16.68 0.57
N SER A 225 -19.27 -16.03 1.66
CA SER A 225 -18.38 -15.26 2.55
C SER A 225 -17.27 -16.14 3.13
N GLU A 226 -17.59 -17.33 3.65
CA GLU A 226 -16.60 -18.25 4.20
C GLU A 226 -15.55 -18.71 3.18
N LYS A 227 -15.97 -19.01 1.95
CA LYS A 227 -15.06 -19.40 0.86
C LYS A 227 -14.08 -18.26 0.53
N VAL A 228 -14.61 -17.06 0.28
CA VAL A 228 -13.78 -15.90 -0.09
C VAL A 228 -12.88 -15.46 1.07
N ARG A 229 -13.36 -15.57 2.31
CA ARG A 229 -12.55 -15.30 3.50
C ARG A 229 -11.36 -16.26 3.58
N LYS A 230 -11.57 -17.55 3.32
CA LYS A 230 -10.48 -18.53 3.30
C LYS A 230 -9.46 -18.22 2.20
N GLU A 231 -9.91 -17.89 0.99
CA GLU A 231 -9.01 -17.51 -0.11
C GLU A 231 -8.20 -16.24 0.19
N ALA A 232 -8.79 -15.28 0.91
CA ALA A 232 -8.09 -14.09 1.37
C ALA A 232 -7.09 -14.38 2.50
N GLU A 233 -7.44 -15.27 3.44
CA GLU A 233 -6.55 -15.74 4.50
C GLU A 233 -5.33 -16.49 3.93
N ASP A 234 -5.57 -17.42 3.00
CA ASP A 234 -4.51 -18.20 2.34
C ASP A 234 -3.55 -17.28 1.55
N ALA A 235 -4.09 -16.30 0.81
CA ALA A 235 -3.28 -15.32 0.08
C ALA A 235 -2.48 -14.38 1.02
N ALA A 236 -3.07 -13.98 2.15
CA ALA A 236 -2.36 -13.17 3.14
C ALA A 236 -1.22 -13.95 3.81
N GLU A 237 -1.41 -15.26 4.05
CA GLU A 237 -0.38 -16.13 4.61
C GLU A 237 0.77 -16.39 3.63
N GLU A 238 0.45 -16.66 2.36
CA GLU A 238 1.46 -16.80 1.30
C GLU A 238 2.30 -15.53 1.15
N MET A 239 1.64 -14.36 1.14
CA MET A 239 2.32 -13.08 1.08
C MET A 239 3.19 -12.81 2.31
N ARG A 240 2.73 -13.16 3.52
CA ARG A 240 3.53 -13.06 4.76
C ARG A 240 4.81 -13.88 4.68
N LYS A 241 4.71 -15.15 4.27
CA LYS A 241 5.89 -16.02 4.09
C LYS A 241 6.87 -15.46 3.09
N LYS A 242 6.38 -15.00 1.93
CA LYS A 242 7.22 -14.39 0.90
C LYS A 242 7.88 -13.10 1.34
N MET A 243 7.19 -12.30 2.17
CA MET A 243 7.75 -11.10 2.78
C MET A 243 8.86 -11.44 3.78
N GLU A 244 8.67 -12.45 4.63
CA GLU A 244 9.70 -12.92 5.56
C GLU A 244 10.92 -13.49 4.83
N GLU A 245 10.72 -14.29 3.76
CA GLU A 245 11.79 -14.79 2.90
C GLU A 245 12.59 -13.64 2.28
N ALA A 246 11.91 -12.61 1.75
CA ALA A 246 12.56 -11.44 1.16
C ALA A 246 13.31 -10.61 2.21
N GLU A 247 12.72 -10.38 3.39
CA GLU A 247 13.38 -9.67 4.51
C GLU A 247 14.64 -10.42 4.97
N ALA A 248 14.57 -11.75 5.13
CA ALA A 248 15.69 -12.58 5.54
C ALA A 248 16.84 -12.55 4.51
N TYR A 249 16.51 -12.73 3.23
CA TYR A 249 17.51 -12.67 2.16
C TYR A 249 18.16 -11.29 2.08
N LEU A 250 17.38 -10.21 2.21
CA LEU A 250 17.94 -8.87 2.21
C LEU A 250 18.89 -8.64 3.39
N ASN A 251 18.58 -9.15 4.57
CA ASN A 251 19.47 -9.02 5.73
C ASN A 251 20.78 -9.79 5.54
N GLU A 252 20.73 -10.97 4.93
CA GLU A 252 21.92 -11.75 4.58
C GLU A 252 22.81 -11.01 3.57
N GLN A 253 22.21 -10.50 2.48
CA GLN A 253 22.95 -9.75 1.47
C GLN A 253 23.50 -8.43 2.02
N LYS A 254 22.79 -7.75 2.93
CA LYS A 254 23.28 -6.52 3.58
C LYS A 254 24.54 -6.77 4.41
N ALA A 255 24.68 -7.95 5.02
CA ALA A 255 25.87 -8.33 5.77
C ALA A 255 27.07 -8.67 4.86
N ALA A 256 26.81 -9.18 3.65
CA ALA A 256 27.84 -9.59 2.69
C ALA A 256 28.29 -8.48 1.73
N ALA A 257 27.45 -7.47 1.48
CA ALA A 257 27.68 -6.47 0.45
C ALA A 257 28.64 -5.35 0.89
N SER A 258 29.65 -5.05 0.07
CA SER A 258 30.54 -3.89 0.22
C SER A 258 30.11 -2.69 -0.64
N ALA A 259 29.22 -2.89 -1.62
CA ALA A 259 28.66 -1.86 -2.50
C ALA A 259 27.17 -2.12 -2.76
N GLY A 260 26.40 -1.10 -3.11
CA GLY A 260 24.95 -1.23 -3.34
C GLY A 260 24.10 -1.16 -2.06
N MET A 261 24.68 -0.72 -0.94
CA MET A 261 23.98 -0.62 0.35
C MET A 261 22.79 0.36 0.31
N GLY A 262 22.82 1.38 -0.54
CA GLY A 262 21.69 2.28 -0.77
C GLY A 262 20.51 1.57 -1.44
N LEU A 263 20.78 0.69 -2.41
CA LEU A 263 19.76 -0.17 -3.02
C LEU A 263 19.19 -1.16 -2.00
N MET A 264 20.04 -1.76 -1.16
CA MET A 264 19.61 -2.65 -0.07
C MET A 264 18.66 -1.97 0.90
N TRP A 265 19.05 -0.78 1.39
CA TRP A 265 18.21 0.00 2.29
C TRP A 265 16.88 0.36 1.64
N TRP A 266 16.90 0.75 0.36
CA TRP A 266 15.68 1.10 -0.37
C TRP A 266 14.71 -0.09 -0.48
N MET A 267 15.22 -1.27 -0.82
CA MET A 267 14.43 -2.50 -0.86
C MET A 267 13.83 -2.87 0.50
N GLN A 268 14.61 -2.75 1.58
CA GLN A 268 14.12 -2.97 2.95
C GLN A 268 13.02 -1.96 3.33
N ARG A 269 13.19 -0.70 2.95
CA ARG A 269 12.19 0.35 3.20
C ARG A 269 10.90 0.09 2.41
N GLU A 270 11.00 -0.35 1.16
CA GLU A 270 9.86 -0.76 0.34
C GLU A 270 9.09 -1.93 0.95
N LEU A 271 9.79 -2.95 1.46
CA LEU A 271 9.13 -4.04 2.20
C LEU A 271 8.43 -3.53 3.46
N THR A 272 9.06 -2.62 4.20
CA THR A 272 8.48 -2.02 5.40
C THR A 272 7.21 -1.23 5.08
N GLU A 273 7.19 -0.44 4.00
CA GLU A 273 5.96 0.23 3.55
C GLU A 273 4.91 -0.78 3.09
N LYS A 274 5.28 -1.80 2.30
CA LYS A 274 4.34 -2.85 1.87
C LYS A 274 3.70 -3.58 3.06
N LYS A 275 4.46 -3.85 4.12
CA LYS A 275 4.00 -4.48 5.36
C LYS A 275 2.88 -3.68 6.05
N LYS A 276 2.94 -2.35 5.98
CA LYS A 276 1.92 -1.45 6.53
C LYS A 276 0.56 -1.59 5.84
N TYR A 277 0.57 -1.94 4.55
CA TYR A 277 -0.63 -2.12 3.75
C TYR A 277 -1.07 -3.59 3.66
N MET A 278 -0.53 -4.45 4.52
CA MET A 278 -0.90 -5.85 4.61
C MET A 278 -2.36 -6.00 5.08
N PRO A 279 -3.15 -6.87 4.44
CA PRO A 279 -4.49 -7.19 4.91
C PRO A 279 -4.41 -7.89 6.28
N THR A 280 -5.17 -7.39 7.24
CA THR A 280 -5.27 -8.00 8.57
C THR A 280 -6.24 -9.17 8.55
N ARG A 281 -6.07 -10.07 9.52
CA ARG A 281 -6.83 -11.31 9.74
C ARG A 281 -8.36 -11.14 9.89
N LYS A 282 -8.88 -9.91 9.87
CA LYS A 282 -10.32 -9.57 9.92
C LYS A 282 -10.79 -8.71 8.74
N GLY A 283 -10.09 -8.74 7.61
CA GLY A 283 -10.51 -8.03 6.39
C GLY A 283 -10.32 -6.51 6.44
N GLY A 284 -9.64 -5.97 7.45
CA GLY A 284 -9.24 -4.55 7.47
C GLY A 284 -7.80 -4.39 6.97
N VAL A 285 -7.50 -3.32 6.23
CA VAL A 285 -6.11 -2.84 6.13
C VAL A 285 -5.68 -2.42 7.53
N ALA A 286 -4.45 -2.75 7.94
CA ALA A 286 -3.91 -2.31 9.23
C ALA A 286 -4.06 -0.79 9.33
N LYS A 287 -5.00 -0.31 10.15
CA LYS A 287 -5.12 1.11 10.44
C LYS A 287 -3.82 1.53 11.14
N LYS A 288 -3.22 2.59 10.59
CA LYS A 288 -2.10 3.33 11.20
C LYS A 288 -2.34 3.57 12.68
#